data_AF-A0A7J5J9C6-F1
#
_entry.id   AF-A0A7J5J9C6-F1
#
_cell.length_a   1.000
_cell.length_b   1.000
_cell.length_c   1.000
_cell.angle_alpha   90.00
_cell.angle_beta   90.00
_cell.angle_gamma   90.00
#
_symmetry.space_group_name_H-M   'P 1'
#
loop_
_entity.id
_entity.type
_entity.pdbx_description
1 polymer ?
#
loop_
_entity_poly.entity_id
_entity_poly.type
_entity_poly.pdbx_seq_one_letter_code
_entity_poly.pdbx_strand_id
1 'polypeptide(L)'
;GITNAITFTKGKQVQTGDKFVVRVSPTNAVLTPDMISLTNSQGQNLNEFLSVQKVEKYNGLLSRAAGNNGLWEVTVALKNYDEKAFSAVTETKVGNDTESILFAVQVNNTLSTAETREVISSYDLTLDWTEYVGEKSLNYFVDATNVKDIHNRFTKAEDGTNVTYQELAWTSDAATTIIPLDKVNTNVKVDNGDDRQTQKLYPAVQGEAIKIALSTADDKVTAPVNIRGIYVVLDKANAVESAPSELNAWNSYTYSGLNTVVEGTSTEITINSTTAINDVIGFRVYAVNFDGTLVDPDGKAFYVQLGNAATDWNATATTVTALNPTDKAVTDTQSDKVAVSLTKLTAPTAATWTTDKVNNVNPAFNAIFVDANNNVLYNTAAPNTFPADFSKVAKVYT
;
A
#
# COMPACT_ATOMS: atom_id res chain seq x y z
N GLY A 1 5.72 13.06 -19.75
CA GLY A 1 6.05 13.80 -18.51
C GLY A 1 5.40 13.09 -17.34
N ILE A 2 5.76 13.45 -16.11
CA ILE A 2 5.15 12.91 -14.89
C ILE A 2 4.02 13.84 -14.45
N THR A 3 2.83 13.28 -14.23
CA THR A 3 1.65 13.97 -13.67
C THR A 3 1.85 14.22 -12.18
N ASN A 4 1.38 15.36 -11.67
CA ASN A 4 1.51 15.77 -10.26
C ASN A 4 2.96 15.88 -9.76
N ALA A 5 3.90 16.20 -10.64
CA ALA A 5 5.31 16.34 -10.27
C ALA A 5 5.50 17.34 -9.11
N ILE A 6 6.31 16.94 -8.12
CA ILE A 6 6.67 17.76 -6.96
C ILE A 6 8.01 18.45 -7.24
N THR A 7 8.07 19.76 -7.03
CA THR A 7 9.30 20.55 -7.22
C THR A 7 10.04 20.73 -5.90
N PHE A 8 11.26 20.21 -5.83
CA PHE A 8 12.18 20.45 -4.72
C PHE A 8 13.06 21.67 -5.02
N THR A 9 13.16 22.58 -4.06
CA THR A 9 13.95 23.82 -4.20
C THR A 9 15.06 23.81 -3.16
N LYS A 10 16.31 23.92 -3.61
CA LYS A 10 17.48 23.95 -2.72
C LYS A 10 17.35 25.07 -1.69
N GLY A 11 17.57 24.72 -0.42
CA GLY A 11 17.51 25.65 0.72
C GLY A 11 16.09 25.95 1.23
N LYS A 12 15.04 25.43 0.59
CA LYS A 12 13.68 25.51 1.11
C LYS A 12 13.44 24.36 2.08
N GLN A 13 13.02 24.68 3.29
CA GLN A 13 12.69 23.68 4.31
C GLN A 13 11.26 23.18 4.17
N VAL A 14 11.05 21.93 4.58
CA VAL A 14 9.74 21.33 4.84
C VAL A 14 9.78 20.83 6.27
N GLN A 15 8.80 21.21 7.07
CA GLN A 15 8.70 20.79 8.46
C GLN A 15 7.64 19.70 8.57
N THR A 16 8.04 18.53 9.05
CA THR A 16 7.10 17.49 9.48
C THR A 16 6.73 17.74 10.94
N GLY A 17 5.50 17.38 11.28
CA GLY A 17 4.96 17.61 12.61
C GLY A 17 5.04 16.38 13.51
N ASP A 18 4.82 16.61 14.80
CA ASP A 18 4.56 15.56 15.79
C ASP A 18 3.19 15.78 16.45
N LYS A 19 2.77 14.87 17.30
CA LYS A 19 1.44 14.85 17.90
C LYS A 19 1.44 14.54 19.39
N PHE A 20 0.49 15.14 20.09
CA PHE A 20 0.22 14.85 21.49
C PHE A 20 -1.29 14.76 21.73
N VAL A 21 -1.68 14.17 22.87
CA VAL A 21 -3.09 14.01 23.24
C VAL A 21 -3.45 14.95 24.37
N VAL A 22 -4.56 15.66 24.23
CA VAL A 22 -5.14 16.51 25.28
C VAL A 22 -6.46 15.93 25.74
N ARG A 23 -6.78 16.16 27.02
CA ARG A 23 -8.07 15.82 27.62
C ARG A 23 -8.82 17.07 28.01
N VAL A 24 -10.08 17.19 27.59
CA VAL A 24 -10.96 18.31 27.93
C VAL A 24 -12.11 17.89 28.84
N SER A 25 -12.56 18.83 29.66
CA SER A 25 -13.79 18.75 30.46
C SER A 25 -14.59 20.05 30.27
N PRO A 26 -15.88 19.98 29.91
CA PRO A 26 -16.67 18.76 29.70
C PRO A 26 -16.24 17.99 28.45
N THR A 27 -16.51 16.67 28.41
CA THR A 27 -16.00 15.80 27.34
C THR A 27 -16.58 16.12 25.95
N ASN A 28 -17.72 16.83 25.91
CA ASN A 28 -18.35 17.33 24.70
C ASN A 28 -17.78 18.65 24.16
N ALA A 29 -16.74 19.21 24.80
CA ALA A 29 -16.03 20.34 24.23
C ALA A 29 -15.41 19.98 22.87
N VAL A 30 -15.55 20.91 21.93
CA VAL A 30 -14.99 20.85 20.58
C VAL A 30 -13.74 21.71 20.53
N LEU A 31 -12.63 21.13 20.12
CA LEU A 31 -11.37 21.86 19.93
C LEU A 31 -11.13 22.08 18.45
N THR A 32 -10.65 23.27 18.11
CA THR A 32 -10.14 23.61 16.78
C THR A 32 -8.67 24.02 16.89
N PRO A 33 -7.89 23.96 15.79
CA PRO A 33 -6.49 24.39 15.79
C PRO A 33 -6.26 25.78 16.38
N ASP A 34 -7.10 26.75 16.01
CA ASP A 34 -6.97 28.16 16.44
C ASP A 34 -7.20 28.38 17.95
N MET A 35 -7.79 27.40 18.64
CA MET A 35 -8.00 27.48 20.09
C MET A 35 -6.75 27.10 20.87
N ILE A 36 -5.77 26.44 20.26
CA ILE A 36 -4.66 25.81 20.95
C ILE A 36 -3.37 26.61 20.73
N SER A 37 -2.65 26.88 21.82
CA SER A 37 -1.29 27.41 21.79
C SER A 37 -0.42 26.72 22.84
N LEU A 38 0.89 26.73 22.65
CA LEU A 38 1.84 26.27 23.65
C LEU A 38 2.46 27.49 24.33
N THR A 39 2.39 27.55 25.67
CA THR A 39 2.92 28.66 26.47
C THR A 39 3.89 28.18 27.53
N ASN A 40 4.93 28.96 27.84
CA ASN A 40 5.82 28.70 28.97
C ASN A 40 5.32 29.36 30.26
N SER A 41 6.06 29.17 31.36
CA SER A 41 5.71 29.71 32.70
C SER A 41 5.79 31.24 32.81
N GLN A 42 6.33 31.92 31.79
CA GLN A 42 6.37 33.37 31.69
C GLN A 42 5.22 33.95 30.85
N GLY A 43 4.33 33.09 30.32
CA GLY A 43 3.23 33.50 29.45
C GLY A 43 3.65 33.77 27.99
N GLN A 44 4.86 33.36 27.60
CA GLN A 44 5.31 33.46 26.22
C GLN A 44 4.74 32.29 25.41
N ASN A 45 4.07 32.61 24.30
CA ASN A 45 3.48 31.61 23.42
C ASN A 45 4.38 31.29 22.22
N LEU A 46 4.24 30.08 21.68
CA LEU A 46 5.00 29.61 20.51
C LEU A 46 4.30 29.84 19.17
N ASN A 47 3.25 30.67 19.08
CA ASN A 47 2.45 30.79 17.86
C ASN A 47 3.24 31.35 16.67
N GLU A 48 4.33 32.09 16.91
CA GLU A 48 5.22 32.57 15.85
C GLU A 48 6.19 31.49 15.33
N PHE A 49 6.46 30.46 16.13
CA PHE A 49 7.43 29.39 15.84
C PHE A 49 6.77 28.09 15.40
N LEU A 50 5.61 27.78 15.96
CA LEU A 50 4.92 26.51 15.86
C LEU A 50 3.49 26.74 15.35
N SER A 51 3.02 25.81 14.53
CA SER A 51 1.69 25.82 13.96
C SER A 51 0.94 24.58 14.40
N VAL A 52 -0.26 24.77 14.94
CA VAL A 52 -1.21 23.68 15.16
C VAL A 52 -1.84 23.34 13.81
N GLN A 53 -1.48 22.20 13.25
CA GLN A 53 -1.88 21.78 11.90
C GLN A 53 -3.25 21.12 11.91
N LYS A 54 -3.51 20.29 12.93
CA LYS A 54 -4.72 19.46 12.99
C LYS A 54 -5.12 19.21 14.43
N VAL A 55 -6.42 19.17 14.67
CA VAL A 55 -7.01 18.77 15.95
C VAL A 55 -8.17 17.83 15.66
N GLU A 56 -8.09 16.59 16.11
CA GLU A 56 -9.10 15.57 15.84
C GLU A 56 -9.41 14.70 17.05
N LYS A 57 -10.58 14.06 17.07
CA LYS A 57 -10.93 13.14 18.16
C LYS A 57 -9.95 11.96 18.17
N TYR A 58 -9.40 11.67 19.35
CA TYR A 58 -8.42 10.59 19.49
C TYR A 58 -9.09 9.21 19.38
N ASN A 59 -8.68 8.43 18.39
CA ASN A 59 -9.24 7.11 18.08
C ASN A 59 -8.30 5.92 18.42
N GLY A 60 -7.16 6.18 19.09
CA GLY A 60 -6.14 5.17 19.37
C GLY A 60 -6.46 4.19 20.51
N LEU A 61 -7.64 4.27 21.15
CA LEU A 61 -8.01 3.36 22.22
C LEU A 61 -8.60 2.05 21.66
N LEU A 62 -7.93 0.94 21.97
CA LEU A 62 -8.39 -0.41 21.66
C LEU A 62 -9.66 -0.74 22.46
N SER A 63 -10.76 -0.95 21.73
CA SER A 63 -11.99 -1.65 22.11
C SER A 63 -13.07 -0.91 22.94
N ARG A 64 -14.30 -1.02 22.41
CA ARG A 64 -15.64 -0.80 23.01
C ARG A 64 -16.11 0.66 23.15
N ALA A 65 -17.02 1.00 22.22
CA ALA A 65 -17.83 2.21 22.10
C ALA A 65 -17.04 3.51 21.90
N ALA A 66 -17.30 4.19 20.77
CA ALA A 66 -16.90 5.57 20.50
C ALA A 66 -17.63 6.54 21.46
N GLY A 67 -17.37 6.41 22.75
CA GLY A 67 -17.85 7.32 23.78
C GLY A 67 -17.10 8.63 23.71
N ASN A 68 -17.79 9.73 23.97
CA ASN A 68 -17.20 11.06 24.04
C ASN A 68 -16.27 11.15 25.26
N ASN A 69 -15.02 10.71 25.11
CA ASN A 69 -14.00 10.59 26.15
C ASN A 69 -13.27 11.92 26.44
N GLY A 70 -13.58 12.98 25.67
CA GLY A 70 -12.91 14.28 25.77
C GLY A 70 -11.44 14.25 25.34
N LEU A 71 -10.97 13.20 24.66
CA LEU A 71 -9.60 13.11 24.16
C LEU A 71 -9.50 13.62 22.73
N TRP A 72 -8.48 14.43 22.49
CA TRP A 72 -8.18 15.01 21.18
C TRP A 72 -6.69 14.81 20.86
N GLU A 73 -6.38 14.38 19.64
CA GLU A 73 -5.03 14.38 19.09
C GLU A 73 -4.76 15.74 18.45
N VAL A 74 -3.64 16.36 18.82
CA VAL A 74 -3.20 17.66 18.32
C VAL A 74 -1.91 17.44 17.56
N THR A 75 -1.92 17.76 16.27
CA THR A 75 -0.72 17.73 15.42
C THR A 75 -0.13 19.12 15.32
N VAL A 76 1.17 19.23 15.61
CA VAL A 76 1.93 20.49 15.57
C VAL A 76 3.15 20.34 14.69
N ALA A 77 3.55 21.41 14.01
CA ALA A 77 4.80 21.45 13.25
C ALA A 77 5.46 22.82 13.39
N LEU A 78 6.79 22.85 13.29
CA LEU A 78 7.51 24.12 13.17
C LEU A 78 7.08 24.84 11.89
N LYS A 79 7.02 26.18 11.93
CA LYS A 79 6.82 26.99 10.73
C LYS A 79 8.08 27.06 9.87
N ASN A 80 9.23 27.12 10.54
CA ASN A 80 10.57 27.07 9.96
C ASN A 80 11.56 26.65 11.06
N TYR A 81 12.71 26.11 10.68
CA TYR A 81 13.79 25.80 11.62
C TYR A 81 14.97 26.76 11.42
N ASP A 82 15.34 27.42 12.51
CA ASP A 82 16.61 28.13 12.68
C ASP A 82 17.16 27.71 14.05
N GLU A 83 18.34 27.10 14.07
CA GLU A 83 18.92 26.48 15.28
C GLU A 83 19.01 27.48 16.44
N LYS A 84 19.46 28.71 16.18
CA LYS A 84 19.62 29.73 17.22
C LYS A 84 18.29 30.22 17.74
N ALA A 85 17.33 30.49 16.86
CA ALA A 85 16.01 30.95 17.24
C ALA A 85 15.23 29.84 17.97
N PHE A 86 15.42 28.58 17.57
CA PHE A 86 14.85 27.40 18.23
C PHE A 86 15.40 27.25 19.65
N SER A 87 16.72 27.12 19.83
CA SER A 87 17.32 27.01 21.16
C SER A 87 16.99 28.20 22.05
N ALA A 88 16.88 29.43 21.51
CA ALA A 88 16.50 30.60 22.30
C ALA A 88 15.08 30.52 22.89
N VAL A 89 14.16 29.79 22.25
CA VAL A 89 12.79 29.63 22.76
C VAL A 89 12.58 28.30 23.49
N THR A 90 13.40 27.28 23.25
CA THR A 90 13.23 25.94 23.84
C THR A 90 14.22 25.61 24.95
N GLU A 91 15.29 26.38 25.11
CA GLU A 91 16.35 26.10 26.08
C GLU A 91 16.61 27.29 27.02
N THR A 92 17.10 26.98 28.23
CA THR A 92 17.54 27.95 29.22
C THR A 92 18.81 27.49 29.91
N LYS A 93 19.50 28.41 30.58
CA LYS A 93 20.70 28.11 31.37
C LYS A 93 20.37 28.06 32.85
N VAL A 94 20.64 26.93 33.49
CA VAL A 94 20.54 26.77 34.94
C VAL A 94 21.94 26.47 35.46
N GLY A 95 22.62 27.51 35.97
CA GLY A 95 24.04 27.42 36.28
C GLY A 95 24.87 27.22 35.01
N ASN A 96 25.60 26.10 34.93
CA ASN A 96 26.42 25.75 33.75
C ASN A 96 25.68 24.86 32.75
N ASP A 97 24.52 24.32 33.12
CA ASP A 97 23.80 23.32 32.34
C ASP A 97 22.77 23.98 31.40
N THR A 98 22.58 23.37 30.24
CA THR A 98 21.46 23.69 29.33
C THR A 98 20.28 22.82 29.73
N GLU A 99 19.15 23.45 30.02
CA GLU A 99 17.89 22.79 30.38
C GLU A 99 16.80 23.15 29.40
N SER A 100 15.85 22.23 29.16
CA SER A 100 14.70 22.51 28.30
C SER A 100 13.67 23.39 29.02
N ILE A 101 13.08 24.33 28.28
CA ILE A 101 11.93 25.12 28.73
C ILE A 101 10.69 24.23 28.64
N LEU A 102 9.91 24.21 29.73
CA LEU A 102 8.65 23.47 29.80
C LEU A 102 7.49 24.33 29.31
N PHE A 103 6.62 23.70 28.52
CA PHE A 103 5.43 24.30 27.94
C PHE A 103 4.17 23.61 28.44
N ALA A 104 3.11 24.40 28.58
CA ALA A 104 1.76 23.94 28.80
C ALA A 104 0.92 24.16 27.53
N VAL A 105 -0.08 23.31 27.36
CA VAL A 105 -1.13 23.52 26.38
C VAL A 105 -2.10 24.55 26.95
N GLN A 106 -2.25 25.65 26.24
CA GLN A 106 -3.24 26.67 26.50
C GLN A 106 -4.39 26.51 25.51
N VAL A 107 -5.61 26.43 26.04
CA VAL A 107 -6.84 26.37 25.26
C VAL A 107 -7.64 27.65 25.49
N ASN A 108 -7.84 28.43 24.43
CA ASN A 108 -8.73 29.56 24.42
C ASN A 108 -10.19 29.08 24.38
N ASN A 109 -10.92 29.33 25.46
CA ASN A 109 -12.34 28.99 25.61
C ASN A 109 -13.18 30.27 25.80
N THR A 110 -12.72 31.37 25.22
CA THR A 110 -13.39 32.67 25.29
C THR A 110 -14.68 32.62 24.48
N LEU A 111 -15.82 32.87 25.13
CA LEU A 111 -17.06 33.11 24.42
C LEU A 111 -16.97 34.45 23.69
N SER A 112 -17.55 34.56 22.50
CA SER A 112 -17.50 35.80 21.68
C SER A 112 -18.03 37.05 22.39
N THR A 113 -18.72 36.89 23.52
CA THR A 113 -19.32 37.96 24.33
C THR A 113 -18.66 38.14 25.70
N ALA A 114 -17.53 37.48 25.97
CA ALA A 114 -16.90 37.45 27.30
C ALA A 114 -15.45 37.96 27.26
N GLU A 115 -14.94 38.34 28.44
CA GLU A 115 -13.51 38.53 28.66
C GLU A 115 -12.74 37.23 28.38
N THR A 116 -11.47 37.35 28.00
CA THR A 116 -10.62 36.21 27.63
C THR A 116 -10.56 35.16 28.72
N ARG A 117 -10.89 33.90 28.39
CA ARG A 117 -10.83 32.75 29.30
C ARG A 117 -9.95 31.67 28.69
N GLU A 118 -8.83 31.42 29.36
CA GLU A 118 -7.86 30.42 28.96
C GLU A 118 -7.78 29.31 30.02
N VAL A 119 -7.66 28.08 29.55
CA VAL A 119 -7.38 26.92 30.40
C VAL A 119 -5.99 26.44 30.04
N ILE A 120 -5.12 26.32 31.04
CA ILE A 120 -3.72 25.95 30.87
C ILE A 120 -3.48 24.60 31.55
N SER A 121 -2.80 23.68 30.86
CA SER A 121 -2.37 22.41 31.43
C SER A 121 -1.21 22.57 32.41
N SER A 122 -0.72 21.47 32.97
CA SER A 122 0.62 21.43 33.55
C SER A 122 1.70 21.72 32.51
N TYR A 123 2.85 22.23 32.97
CA TYR A 123 4.04 22.49 32.16
C TYR A 123 4.87 21.21 32.02
N ASP A 124 4.46 20.33 31.12
CA ASP A 124 5.07 19.00 30.96
C ASP A 124 5.60 18.74 29.54
N LEU A 125 5.42 19.69 28.61
CA LEU A 125 5.87 19.54 27.23
C LEU A 125 7.26 20.15 27.05
N THR A 126 8.14 19.44 26.36
CA THR A 126 9.35 19.99 25.76
C THR A 126 9.22 19.95 24.23
N LEU A 127 9.98 20.78 23.55
CA LEU A 127 10.11 20.72 22.10
C LEU A 127 11.51 20.24 21.78
N ASP A 128 11.59 19.27 20.87
CA ASP A 128 12.83 18.79 20.29
C ASP A 128 12.76 18.90 18.76
N TRP A 129 13.91 18.90 18.12
CA TRP A 129 14.04 18.91 16.67
C TRP A 129 15.02 17.82 16.23
N THR A 130 14.63 17.06 15.22
CA THR A 130 15.47 16.01 14.64
C THR A 130 15.71 16.32 13.17
N GLU A 131 16.97 16.27 12.77
CA GLU A 131 17.34 16.40 11.36
C GLU A 131 16.73 15.25 10.55
N TYR A 132 16.15 15.60 9.40
CA TYR A 132 15.58 14.60 8.51
C TYR A 132 16.70 13.77 7.86
N VAL A 133 16.54 12.45 7.90
CA VAL A 133 17.39 11.51 7.18
C VAL A 133 16.54 10.76 6.17
N GLY A 134 16.89 10.88 4.89
CA GLY A 134 16.19 10.18 3.81
C GLY A 134 16.39 8.66 3.91
N GLU A 135 15.32 7.91 3.65
CA GLU A 135 15.42 6.46 3.52
C GLU A 135 16.24 6.11 2.28
N LYS A 136 17.06 5.06 2.38
CA LYS A 136 17.93 4.59 1.28
C LYS A 136 17.63 3.18 0.79
N SER A 137 16.61 2.57 1.39
CA SER A 137 16.07 1.26 1.02
C SER A 137 14.77 1.05 1.79
N LEU A 138 13.78 0.46 1.14
CA LEU A 138 12.53 0.04 1.76
C LEU A 138 12.06 -1.28 1.14
N ASN A 139 11.09 -1.94 1.78
CA ASN A 139 10.33 -2.99 1.14
C ASN A 139 9.21 -2.38 0.28
N TYR A 140 8.87 -3.08 -0.79
CA TYR A 140 7.79 -2.71 -1.68
C TYR A 140 6.79 -3.86 -1.71
N PHE A 141 5.51 -3.54 -1.77
CA PHE A 141 4.43 -4.52 -1.85
C PHE A 141 3.59 -4.26 -3.08
N VAL A 142 3.18 -5.35 -3.72
CA VAL A 142 2.09 -5.41 -4.70
C VAL A 142 0.94 -6.14 -4.03
N ASP A 143 -0.12 -5.39 -3.72
CA ASP A 143 -1.21 -5.79 -2.83
C ASP A 143 -0.67 -6.34 -1.49
N ALA A 144 -0.81 -7.64 -1.24
CA ALA A 144 -0.31 -8.29 -0.03
C ALA A 144 1.04 -9.00 -0.23
N THR A 145 1.59 -9.00 -1.45
CA THR A 145 2.81 -9.72 -1.81
C THR A 145 4.00 -8.78 -1.79
N ASN A 146 5.04 -9.11 -1.03
CA ASN A 146 6.29 -8.36 -1.05
C ASN A 146 6.97 -8.54 -2.43
N VAL A 147 7.46 -7.45 -3.00
CA VAL A 147 8.14 -7.42 -4.31
C VAL A 147 9.36 -8.34 -4.33
N LYS A 148 9.99 -8.63 -3.19
CA LYS A 148 11.09 -9.61 -3.13
C LYS A 148 10.69 -11.00 -3.64
N ASP A 149 9.41 -11.34 -3.55
CA ASP A 149 8.81 -12.62 -3.96
C ASP A 149 8.16 -12.53 -5.36
N ILE A 150 8.36 -11.41 -6.06
CA ILE A 150 7.84 -11.15 -7.41
C ILE A 150 9.00 -11.08 -8.39
N HIS A 151 8.79 -11.66 -9.57
CA HIS A 151 9.74 -11.67 -10.66
C HIS A 151 10.27 -10.26 -11.02
N ASN A 152 11.57 -10.18 -11.29
CA ASN A 152 12.18 -9.15 -12.12
C ASN A 152 13.09 -9.77 -13.17
N ARG A 153 13.27 -9.03 -14.27
CA ARG A 153 14.25 -9.36 -15.30
C ARG A 153 15.66 -8.97 -14.81
N PHE A 154 16.37 -9.91 -14.22
CA PHE A 154 17.74 -9.69 -13.71
C PHE A 154 18.83 -10.15 -14.70
N THR A 155 18.62 -11.30 -15.35
CA THR A 155 19.57 -11.85 -16.34
C THR A 155 18.97 -12.02 -17.72
N LYS A 156 17.68 -12.37 -17.79
CA LYS A 156 16.97 -12.70 -19.04
C LYS A 156 15.52 -12.28 -18.97
N ALA A 157 14.97 -11.96 -20.14
CA ALA A 157 13.53 -11.91 -20.35
C ALA A 157 12.94 -13.32 -20.51
N GLU A 158 11.62 -13.41 -20.57
CA GLU A 158 10.86 -14.66 -20.56
C GLU A 158 11.10 -15.50 -21.83
N ASP A 159 11.40 -14.85 -22.96
CA ASP A 159 11.85 -15.51 -24.20
C ASP A 159 13.32 -15.99 -24.18
N GLY A 160 14.05 -15.69 -23.10
CA GLY A 160 15.46 -16.03 -22.93
C GLY A 160 16.45 -14.98 -23.45
N THR A 161 15.98 -13.85 -23.98
CA THR A 161 16.79 -12.71 -24.40
C THR A 161 17.54 -12.14 -23.20
N ASN A 162 18.85 -11.86 -23.36
CA ASN A 162 19.67 -11.36 -22.27
C ASN A 162 19.28 -9.93 -21.89
N VAL A 163 19.28 -9.66 -20.58
CA VAL A 163 19.10 -8.34 -19.99
C VAL A 163 20.47 -7.79 -19.61
N THR A 164 20.74 -6.54 -19.99
CA THR A 164 22.01 -5.87 -19.70
C THR A 164 21.91 -4.80 -18.62
N TYR A 165 20.69 -4.36 -18.30
CA TYR A 165 20.47 -3.43 -17.21
C TYR A 165 20.87 -4.08 -15.88
N GLN A 166 21.40 -3.28 -14.97
CA GLN A 166 21.80 -3.73 -13.65
C GLN A 166 20.97 -2.97 -12.63
N GLU A 167 20.22 -3.70 -11.80
CA GLU A 167 19.55 -3.11 -10.64
C GLU A 167 20.58 -2.48 -9.71
N LEU A 168 20.26 -1.30 -9.17
CA LEU A 168 21.20 -0.49 -8.40
C LEU A 168 20.75 -0.36 -6.94
N ALA A 169 21.73 -0.26 -6.05
CA ALA A 169 21.52 0.16 -4.67
C ALA A 169 22.48 1.29 -4.32
N TRP A 170 22.08 2.15 -3.38
CA TRP A 170 22.96 3.18 -2.83
C TRP A 170 24.16 2.54 -2.11
N THR A 171 25.35 3.14 -2.25
CA THR A 171 26.55 2.71 -1.50
C THR A 171 26.60 3.30 -0.10
N SER A 172 26.05 4.50 0.08
CA SER A 172 26.01 5.21 1.35
C SER A 172 24.61 5.73 1.66
N ASP A 173 24.36 7.03 1.53
CA ASP A 173 23.10 7.70 1.84
C ASP A 173 22.29 7.93 0.56
N ALA A 174 20.99 8.16 0.74
CA ALA A 174 20.10 8.50 -0.36
C ALA A 174 20.57 9.78 -1.06
N ALA A 175 20.40 9.84 -2.37
CA ALA A 175 20.80 11.00 -3.16
C ALA A 175 19.71 11.41 -4.17
N THR A 176 19.75 12.67 -4.58
CA THR A 176 18.88 13.20 -5.64
C THR A 176 19.37 12.82 -7.03
N THR A 177 20.63 12.40 -7.14
CA THR A 177 21.31 12.16 -8.42
C THR A 177 22.15 10.89 -8.33
N ILE A 178 22.03 10.06 -9.36
CA ILE A 178 22.88 8.88 -9.56
C ILE A 178 24.20 9.33 -10.19
N ILE A 179 25.33 8.93 -9.60
CA ILE A 179 26.64 8.97 -10.22
C ILE A 179 26.92 7.56 -10.75
N PRO A 180 26.93 7.35 -12.09
CA PRO A 180 26.94 6.00 -12.65
C PRO A 180 28.17 5.16 -12.29
N LEU A 181 28.01 3.84 -12.39
CA LEU A 181 29.04 2.83 -12.06
C LEU A 181 30.38 3.02 -12.78
N ASP A 182 30.39 3.65 -13.95
CA ASP A 182 31.59 3.90 -14.76
C ASP A 182 32.40 5.11 -14.28
N LYS A 183 31.97 5.80 -13.21
CA LYS A 183 32.63 6.98 -12.67
C LYS A 183 33.41 6.67 -11.38
N VAL A 184 34.54 7.36 -11.19
CA VAL A 184 35.43 7.20 -10.03
C VAL A 184 34.73 7.44 -8.69
N ASN A 185 33.75 8.35 -8.64
CA ASN A 185 33.00 8.70 -7.43
C ASN A 185 31.55 8.18 -7.48
N THR A 186 31.33 7.01 -8.07
CA THR A 186 30.00 6.36 -8.08
C THR A 186 29.41 6.31 -6.66
N ASN A 187 28.13 6.65 -6.54
CA ASN A 187 27.37 6.53 -5.29
C ASN A 187 26.40 5.35 -5.32
N VAL A 188 26.47 4.53 -6.37
CA VAL A 188 25.67 3.32 -6.54
C VAL A 188 26.57 2.09 -6.72
N LYS A 189 26.00 0.93 -6.42
CA LYS A 189 26.55 -0.40 -6.70
C LYS A 189 25.49 -1.25 -7.38
N VAL A 190 25.90 -2.30 -8.08
CA VAL A 190 24.98 -3.34 -8.54
C VAL A 190 24.35 -4.04 -7.33
N ASP A 191 23.03 -4.11 -7.29
CA ASP A 191 22.29 -4.84 -6.27
C ASP A 191 22.08 -6.30 -6.68
N ASN A 192 23.11 -7.11 -6.50
CA ASN A 192 23.01 -8.56 -6.71
C ASN A 192 22.01 -9.24 -5.75
N GLY A 193 21.57 -8.55 -4.69
CA GLY A 193 20.54 -9.03 -3.79
C GLY A 193 19.13 -8.94 -4.39
N ASP A 194 18.94 -8.16 -5.45
CA ASP A 194 17.67 -8.02 -6.16
C ASP A 194 17.51 -8.98 -7.35
N ASP A 195 18.28 -10.08 -7.39
CA ASP A 195 18.04 -11.15 -8.36
C ASP A 195 16.77 -11.93 -8.01
N ARG A 196 15.69 -11.61 -8.71
CA ARG A 196 14.39 -12.29 -8.61
C ARG A 196 14.01 -12.95 -9.93
N GLN A 197 14.99 -13.32 -10.75
CA GLN A 197 14.77 -14.00 -12.04
C GLN A 197 13.93 -15.28 -11.90
N THR A 198 14.10 -16.01 -10.80
CA THR A 198 13.42 -17.29 -10.55
C THR A 198 12.09 -17.14 -9.80
N GLN A 199 11.76 -15.93 -9.35
CA GLN A 199 10.47 -15.67 -8.72
C GLN A 199 9.34 -15.68 -9.75
N LYS A 200 8.10 -15.80 -9.26
CA LYS A 200 6.92 -15.85 -10.12
C LYS A 200 6.50 -14.44 -10.55
N LEU A 201 5.98 -14.35 -11.77
CA LEU A 201 5.24 -13.18 -12.22
C LEU A 201 4.02 -12.96 -11.32
N TYR A 202 3.74 -11.71 -10.99
CA TYR A 202 2.55 -11.38 -10.23
C TYR A 202 1.30 -11.49 -11.13
N PRO A 203 0.27 -12.26 -10.76
CA PRO A 203 -0.94 -12.38 -11.56
C PRO A 203 -1.76 -11.08 -11.45
N ALA A 204 -1.87 -10.32 -12.54
CA ALA A 204 -2.69 -9.13 -12.61
C ALA A 204 -3.98 -9.41 -13.41
N VAL A 205 -5.07 -8.76 -13.05
CA VAL A 205 -6.35 -8.88 -13.76
C VAL A 205 -6.64 -7.61 -14.52
N GLN A 206 -7.00 -7.74 -15.80
CA GLN A 206 -7.38 -6.58 -16.61
C GLN A 206 -8.52 -5.79 -15.95
N GLY A 207 -8.32 -4.48 -15.84
CA GLY A 207 -9.31 -3.55 -15.27
C GLY A 207 -9.36 -3.52 -13.75
N GLU A 208 -8.63 -4.39 -13.06
CA GLU A 208 -8.50 -4.36 -11.60
C GLU A 208 -7.31 -3.50 -11.17
N ALA A 209 -7.49 -2.80 -10.04
CA ALA A 209 -6.43 -2.00 -9.46
C ALA A 209 -5.38 -2.90 -8.81
N ILE A 210 -4.13 -2.70 -9.18
CA ILE A 210 -2.95 -3.26 -8.54
C ILE A 210 -2.48 -2.23 -7.53
N LYS A 211 -2.51 -2.55 -6.24
CA LYS A 211 -2.06 -1.62 -5.19
C LYS A 211 -0.57 -1.76 -4.97
N ILE A 212 0.14 -0.65 -4.89
CA ILE A 212 1.57 -0.60 -4.60
C ILE A 212 1.76 0.16 -3.29
N ALA A 213 2.51 -0.41 -2.36
CA ALA A 213 2.79 0.22 -1.07
C ALA A 213 4.25 0.07 -0.65
N LEU A 214 4.74 1.06 0.08
CA LEU A 214 6.05 1.03 0.74
C LEU A 214 5.90 0.45 2.15
N SER A 215 6.94 -0.24 2.61
CA SER A 215 6.94 -0.85 3.93
C SER A 215 8.32 -0.84 4.58
N THR A 216 8.34 -0.58 5.89
CA THR A 216 9.51 -0.83 6.76
C THR A 216 9.60 -2.29 7.21
N ALA A 217 8.49 -3.03 7.12
CA ALA A 217 8.40 -4.44 7.45
C ALA A 217 8.38 -5.33 6.20
N ASP A 218 8.86 -6.56 6.37
CA ASP A 218 9.06 -7.51 5.28
C ASP A 218 7.85 -8.44 5.05
N ASP A 219 7.06 -8.68 6.10
CA ASP A 219 5.94 -9.64 6.13
C ASP A 219 4.56 -9.01 5.85
N LYS A 220 4.44 -7.70 6.06
CA LYS A 220 3.21 -6.94 5.88
C LYS A 220 3.51 -5.49 5.56
N VAL A 221 2.53 -4.79 5.00
CA VAL A 221 2.61 -3.35 4.78
C VAL A 221 2.62 -2.61 6.13
N THR A 222 3.75 -2.00 6.44
CA THR A 222 3.94 -1.07 7.56
C THR A 222 4.45 0.25 7.00
N ALA A 223 3.54 1.20 6.80
CA ALA A 223 3.86 2.45 6.10
C ALA A 223 5.02 3.21 6.76
N PRO A 224 6.07 3.58 6.01
CA PRO A 224 7.12 4.46 6.52
C PRO A 224 6.59 5.87 6.79
N VAL A 225 7.21 6.59 7.72
CA VAL A 225 6.82 7.97 8.07
C VAL A 225 7.59 9.04 7.27
N ASN A 226 8.68 8.66 6.62
CA ASN A 226 9.68 9.57 6.05
C ASN A 226 9.62 9.70 4.52
N ILE A 227 8.46 9.47 3.90
CA ILE A 227 8.32 9.48 2.43
C ILE A 227 7.41 10.61 1.98
N ARG A 228 7.86 11.35 0.96
CA ARG A 228 7.10 12.45 0.35
C ARG A 228 6.07 11.94 -0.63
N GLY A 229 6.46 10.99 -1.47
CA GLY A 229 5.59 10.45 -2.49
C GLY A 229 6.15 9.23 -3.19
N ILE A 230 5.29 8.64 -4.02
CA ILE A 230 5.54 7.43 -4.77
C ILE A 230 5.00 7.59 -6.19
N TYR A 231 5.67 7.00 -7.18
CA TYR A 231 5.14 6.90 -8.54
C TYR A 231 5.61 5.62 -9.21
N VAL A 232 4.83 5.15 -10.19
CA VAL A 232 5.12 3.94 -10.96
C VAL A 232 5.29 4.29 -12.43
N VAL A 233 6.27 3.68 -13.07
CA VAL A 233 6.53 3.78 -14.51
C VAL A 233 6.69 2.39 -15.12
N LEU A 234 6.75 2.31 -16.45
CA LEU A 234 7.16 1.08 -17.14
C LEU A 234 8.67 0.84 -16.95
N ASP A 235 9.08 -0.41 -16.80
CA ASP A 235 10.49 -0.81 -16.69
C ASP A 235 11.18 -0.84 -18.07
N LYS A 236 11.22 0.32 -18.73
CA LYS A 236 11.57 0.45 -20.15
C LYS A 236 12.97 -0.04 -20.49
N ALA A 237 13.90 0.02 -19.55
CA ALA A 237 15.29 -0.42 -19.76
C ALA A 237 15.38 -1.95 -19.96
N ASN A 238 14.39 -2.69 -19.45
CA ASN A 238 14.33 -4.15 -19.48
C ASN A 238 13.30 -4.70 -20.45
N ALA A 239 12.65 -3.85 -21.26
CA ALA A 239 11.80 -4.27 -22.38
C ALA A 239 12.68 -4.73 -23.57
N VAL A 240 13.29 -5.92 -23.46
CA VAL A 240 14.32 -6.44 -24.37
C VAL A 240 13.88 -7.54 -25.34
N GLU A 241 12.76 -8.24 -25.12
CA GLU A 241 12.40 -9.48 -25.87
C GLU A 241 12.34 -9.25 -27.39
N SER A 242 11.89 -8.05 -27.78
CA SER A 242 11.72 -7.70 -29.18
C SER A 242 11.94 -6.21 -29.42
N ALA A 243 12.80 -5.58 -28.61
CA ALA A 243 13.04 -4.14 -28.68
C ALA A 243 13.31 -3.68 -30.13
N PRO A 244 12.61 -2.64 -30.62
CA PRO A 244 11.72 -1.73 -29.89
C PRO A 244 10.26 -2.19 -29.77
N SER A 245 9.87 -3.32 -30.36
CA SER A 245 8.46 -3.69 -30.50
C SER A 245 7.77 -4.02 -29.17
N GLU A 246 8.43 -4.68 -28.21
CA GLU A 246 7.90 -4.87 -26.86
C GLU A 246 7.60 -3.53 -26.17
N LEU A 247 8.55 -2.59 -26.21
CA LEU A 247 8.34 -1.26 -25.65
C LEU A 247 7.21 -0.51 -26.37
N ASN A 248 7.06 -0.67 -27.68
CA ASN A 248 5.92 -0.10 -28.42
C ASN A 248 4.60 -0.72 -27.96
N ALA A 249 4.58 -2.04 -27.71
CA ALA A 249 3.41 -2.75 -27.21
C ALA A 249 3.03 -2.23 -25.80
N TRP A 250 3.97 -2.20 -24.86
CA TRP A 250 3.74 -1.65 -23.52
C TRP A 250 3.24 -0.20 -23.57
N ASN A 251 3.84 0.67 -24.40
CA ASN A 251 3.36 2.06 -24.52
C ASN A 251 1.98 2.18 -25.20
N SER A 252 1.53 1.17 -25.95
CA SER A 252 0.23 1.18 -26.64
C SER A 252 -0.94 0.83 -25.72
N TYR A 253 -0.67 0.22 -24.57
CA TYR A 253 -1.70 -0.19 -23.62
C TYR A 253 -2.24 1.00 -22.85
N THR A 254 -3.49 0.87 -22.38
CA THR A 254 -4.13 1.91 -21.59
C THR A 254 -3.90 1.65 -20.11
N TYR A 255 -3.38 2.65 -19.40
CA TYR A 255 -3.12 2.60 -17.96
C TYR A 255 -3.80 3.74 -17.22
N SER A 256 -4.12 3.52 -15.95
CA SER A 256 -4.36 4.59 -14.96
C SER A 256 -3.26 4.56 -13.89
N GLY A 257 -3.02 5.68 -13.23
CA GLY A 257 -2.04 5.81 -12.13
C GLY A 257 -0.57 5.83 -12.53
N LEU A 258 -0.22 5.28 -13.70
CA LEU A 258 1.15 5.26 -14.21
C LEU A 258 1.66 6.69 -14.55
N ASN A 259 2.96 6.94 -14.38
CA ASN A 259 3.60 8.25 -14.51
C ASN A 259 2.94 9.35 -13.65
N THR A 260 2.31 9.01 -12.53
CA THR A 260 1.65 9.98 -11.65
C THR A 260 2.26 9.91 -10.26
N VAL A 261 2.72 11.06 -9.75
CA VAL A 261 3.18 11.16 -8.36
C VAL A 261 1.96 11.24 -7.44
N VAL A 262 1.97 10.36 -6.44
CA VAL A 262 1.00 10.34 -5.35
C VAL A 262 1.76 10.66 -4.07
N GLU A 263 1.28 11.64 -3.31
CA GLU A 263 1.85 11.96 -2.00
C GLU A 263 1.56 10.84 -1.00
N GLY A 264 2.55 10.50 -0.18
CA GLY A 264 2.46 9.40 0.78
C GLY A 264 3.14 8.12 0.29
N THR A 265 2.71 6.99 0.85
CA THR A 265 3.45 5.70 0.81
C THR A 265 2.77 4.61 0.00
N SER A 266 1.70 4.93 -0.70
CA SER A 266 0.98 3.97 -1.54
C SER A 266 0.35 4.64 -2.75
N THR A 267 0.18 3.85 -3.81
CA THR A 267 -0.49 4.24 -5.05
C THR A 267 -1.14 3.01 -5.67
N GLU A 268 -1.85 3.19 -6.77
CA GLU A 268 -2.44 2.10 -7.54
C GLU A 268 -2.27 2.35 -9.03
N ILE A 269 -2.19 1.27 -9.78
CA ILE A 269 -2.23 1.30 -11.24
C ILE A 269 -3.30 0.33 -11.73
N THR A 270 -3.86 0.58 -12.91
CA THR A 270 -4.73 -0.38 -13.60
C THR A 270 -4.26 -0.55 -15.03
N ILE A 271 -4.41 -1.76 -15.57
CA ILE A 271 -4.12 -2.09 -16.95
C ILE A 271 -5.45 -2.37 -17.65
N ASN A 272 -5.85 -1.49 -18.57
CA ASN A 272 -7.12 -1.52 -19.28
C ASN A 272 -6.89 -1.83 -20.77
N SER A 273 -6.35 -3.01 -21.09
CA SER A 273 -5.95 -3.33 -22.46
C SER A 273 -6.23 -4.79 -22.81
N THR A 274 -7.23 -5.02 -23.67
CA THR A 274 -7.61 -6.38 -24.12
C THR A 274 -6.57 -7.01 -25.03
N THR A 275 -5.69 -6.20 -25.62
CA THR A 275 -4.58 -6.67 -26.44
C THR A 275 -3.37 -7.06 -25.61
N ALA A 276 -3.33 -6.70 -24.32
CA ALA A 276 -2.24 -7.03 -23.40
C ALA A 276 -2.47 -8.34 -22.64
N ILE A 277 -3.56 -9.06 -22.92
CA ILE A 277 -3.89 -10.30 -22.23
C ILE A 277 -2.84 -11.36 -22.55
N ASN A 278 -2.35 -12.03 -21.51
CA ASN A 278 -1.23 -12.96 -21.50
C ASN A 278 0.14 -12.32 -21.79
N ASP A 279 0.24 -10.99 -21.82
CA ASP A 279 1.55 -10.34 -21.88
C ASP A 279 2.17 -10.22 -20.51
N VAL A 280 3.50 -10.22 -20.52
CA VAL A 280 4.32 -9.85 -19.38
C VAL A 280 4.64 -8.36 -19.47
N ILE A 281 4.36 -7.63 -18.39
CA ILE A 281 4.57 -6.18 -18.33
C ILE A 281 5.44 -5.87 -17.10
N GLY A 282 6.57 -5.22 -17.35
CA GLY A 282 7.48 -4.74 -16.33
C GLY A 282 7.13 -3.33 -15.85
N PHE A 283 7.04 -3.15 -14.54
CA PHE A 283 6.85 -1.87 -13.88
C PHE A 283 8.02 -1.56 -12.96
N ARG A 284 8.22 -0.28 -12.67
CA ARG A 284 9.24 0.21 -11.75
C ARG A 284 8.66 1.28 -10.84
N VAL A 285 8.83 1.09 -9.54
CA VAL A 285 8.29 1.95 -8.49
C VAL A 285 9.39 2.84 -7.96
N TYR A 286 9.14 4.14 -7.87
CA TYR A 286 10.03 5.09 -7.25
C TYR A 286 9.38 5.65 -6.00
N ALA A 287 10.13 5.61 -4.89
CA ALA A 287 9.80 6.33 -3.67
C ALA A 287 10.74 7.53 -3.50
N VAL A 288 10.17 8.66 -3.11
CA VAL A 288 10.86 9.95 -3.01
C VAL A 288 10.78 10.46 -1.57
N ASN A 289 11.92 10.80 -1.01
CA ASN A 289 12.08 11.37 0.33
C ASN A 289 11.64 12.85 0.39
N PHE A 290 11.47 13.40 1.59
CA PHE A 290 11.06 14.80 1.80
C PHE A 290 12.10 15.83 1.34
N ASP A 291 13.37 15.43 1.26
CA ASP A 291 14.47 16.23 0.72
C ASP A 291 14.65 16.07 -0.81
N GLY A 292 13.83 15.21 -1.45
CA GLY A 292 13.88 14.93 -2.87
C GLY A 292 14.87 13.84 -3.29
N THR A 293 15.56 13.22 -2.33
CA THR A 293 16.40 12.04 -2.61
C THR A 293 15.51 10.84 -2.96
N LEU A 294 16.05 9.89 -3.72
CA LEU A 294 15.34 8.65 -4.04
C LEU A 294 15.66 7.57 -3.02
N VAL A 295 14.65 6.79 -2.62
CA VAL A 295 14.85 5.65 -1.71
C VAL A 295 15.72 4.59 -2.36
N ASP A 296 15.38 4.21 -3.59
CA ASP A 296 16.22 3.35 -4.44
C ASP A 296 16.71 4.17 -5.63
N PRO A 297 18.00 4.09 -5.99
CA PRO A 297 18.61 4.95 -7.01
C PRO A 297 17.88 4.87 -8.35
N ASP A 298 17.45 3.68 -8.72
CA ASP A 298 16.75 3.40 -9.95
C ASP A 298 15.33 2.86 -9.71
N GLY A 299 14.78 2.98 -8.50
CA GLY A 299 13.47 2.41 -8.17
C GLY A 299 13.46 0.88 -8.17
N LYS A 300 12.32 0.29 -7.81
CA LYS A 300 12.17 -1.17 -7.65
C LYS A 300 11.32 -1.76 -8.76
N ALA A 301 11.88 -2.71 -9.53
CA ALA A 301 11.15 -3.38 -10.60
C ALA A 301 10.23 -4.50 -10.08
N PHE A 302 9.09 -4.72 -10.75
CA PHE A 302 8.26 -5.90 -10.57
C PHE A 302 7.50 -6.21 -11.86
N TYR A 303 7.25 -7.48 -12.10
CA TYR A 303 6.66 -7.95 -13.35
C TYR A 303 5.33 -8.65 -13.11
N VAL A 304 4.37 -8.33 -13.97
CA VAL A 304 3.03 -8.91 -13.91
C VAL A 304 2.74 -9.73 -15.16
N GLN A 305 1.93 -10.77 -14.99
CA GLN A 305 1.29 -11.50 -16.07
C GLN A 305 -0.17 -11.08 -16.12
N LEU A 306 -0.60 -10.41 -17.20
CA LEU A 306 -1.98 -9.92 -17.28
C LEU A 306 -2.94 -11.03 -17.72
N GLY A 307 -3.98 -11.28 -16.92
CA GLY A 307 -5.08 -12.18 -17.22
C GLY A 307 -6.38 -11.42 -17.55
N ASN A 308 -7.36 -12.16 -18.08
CA ASN A 308 -8.71 -11.65 -18.26
C ASN A 308 -9.36 -11.35 -16.91
N ALA A 309 -10.27 -10.37 -16.91
CA ALA A 309 -11.26 -10.23 -15.84
C ALA A 309 -11.97 -11.57 -15.61
N ALA A 310 -12.05 -12.00 -14.35
CA ALA A 310 -12.80 -13.19 -13.99
C ALA A 310 -14.27 -12.99 -14.43
N THR A 311 -14.83 -14.01 -15.07
CA THR A 311 -16.27 -14.02 -15.37
C THR A 311 -16.94 -14.85 -14.29
N ASP A 312 -17.80 -14.22 -13.49
CA ASP A 312 -18.60 -14.93 -12.51
C ASP A 312 -19.51 -15.94 -13.22
N TRP A 313 -19.45 -17.19 -12.78
CA TRP A 313 -20.50 -18.16 -13.07
C TRP A 313 -21.65 -17.90 -12.10
N ASN A 314 -22.88 -17.75 -12.61
CA ASN A 314 -24.04 -17.54 -11.75
C ASN A 314 -24.08 -18.58 -10.62
N ALA A 315 -24.08 -18.11 -9.38
CA ALA A 315 -24.27 -18.96 -8.21
C ALA A 315 -25.59 -19.71 -8.36
N THR A 316 -25.52 -21.03 -8.47
CA THR A 316 -26.69 -21.88 -8.65
C THR A 316 -26.90 -22.65 -7.35
N ALA A 317 -27.99 -22.38 -6.65
CA ALA A 317 -28.33 -23.09 -5.43
C ALA A 317 -28.82 -24.51 -5.78
N THR A 318 -28.08 -25.53 -5.37
CA THR A 318 -28.56 -26.92 -5.31
C THR A 318 -29.12 -27.19 -3.91
N THR A 319 -30.32 -27.77 -3.83
CA THR A 319 -30.88 -28.22 -2.54
C THR A 319 -30.78 -29.74 -2.47
N VAL A 320 -30.09 -30.26 -1.45
CA VAL A 320 -30.08 -31.69 -1.13
C VAL A 320 -31.13 -31.91 -0.04
N THR A 321 -32.23 -32.58 -0.36
CA THR A 321 -33.18 -33.04 0.67
C THR A 321 -32.86 -34.47 1.04
N ALA A 322 -32.40 -34.68 2.29
CA ALA A 322 -32.24 -36.01 2.84
C ALA A 322 -33.62 -36.69 2.95
N LEU A 323 -33.87 -37.73 2.15
CA LEU A 323 -34.95 -38.66 2.43
C LEU A 323 -34.55 -39.51 3.65
N ASN A 324 -35.54 -39.85 4.48
CA ASN A 324 -35.43 -40.50 5.79
C ASN A 324 -34.09 -41.25 6.05
N PRO A 325 -33.35 -40.94 7.13
CA PRO A 325 -32.03 -41.53 7.41
C PRO A 325 -32.06 -43.05 7.62
N THR A 326 -33.24 -43.65 7.77
CA THR A 326 -33.45 -45.10 7.80
C THR A 326 -33.42 -45.78 6.43
N ASP A 327 -33.58 -45.04 5.32
CA ASP A 327 -33.70 -45.63 3.98
C ASP A 327 -32.45 -45.43 3.10
N LYS A 328 -31.70 -44.32 3.23
CA LYS A 328 -30.40 -44.07 2.53
C LYS A 328 -29.53 -43.07 3.29
N ALA A 329 -28.20 -43.23 3.21
CA ALA A 329 -27.27 -42.20 3.68
C ALA A 329 -27.34 -40.97 2.77
N VAL A 330 -27.26 -39.77 3.35
CA VAL A 330 -27.21 -38.49 2.61
C VAL A 330 -26.00 -38.45 1.65
N THR A 331 -24.96 -39.20 1.95
CA THR A 331 -23.76 -39.38 1.11
C THR A 331 -24.00 -40.17 -0.18
N ASP A 332 -25.13 -40.88 -0.28
CA ASP A 332 -25.44 -41.80 -1.39
C ASP A 332 -26.62 -41.31 -2.25
N THR A 333 -27.12 -40.10 -1.98
CA THR A 333 -28.31 -39.55 -2.65
C THR A 333 -27.92 -38.38 -3.53
N GLN A 334 -28.09 -38.57 -4.85
CA GLN A 334 -27.90 -37.54 -5.86
C GLN A 334 -28.93 -36.40 -5.67
N SER A 335 -28.49 -35.14 -5.74
CA SER A 335 -29.42 -33.99 -5.79
C SER A 335 -30.08 -33.81 -7.16
N ASP A 336 -31.10 -32.96 -7.20
CA ASP A 336 -31.71 -32.55 -8.46
C ASP A 336 -30.69 -31.85 -9.36
N LYS A 337 -30.78 -32.14 -10.67
CA LYS A 337 -29.95 -31.47 -11.67
C LYS A 337 -30.49 -30.06 -11.89
N VAL A 338 -29.66 -29.05 -11.60
CA VAL A 338 -30.02 -27.65 -11.79
C VAL A 338 -29.37 -27.12 -13.05
N ALA A 339 -30.13 -26.40 -13.87
CA ALA A 339 -29.62 -25.80 -15.09
C ALA A 339 -28.61 -24.69 -14.78
N VAL A 340 -27.51 -24.67 -15.53
CA VAL A 340 -26.45 -23.65 -15.42
C VAL A 340 -26.00 -23.22 -16.81
N SER A 341 -25.45 -22.03 -16.91
CA SER A 341 -24.78 -21.54 -18.12
C SER A 341 -23.43 -20.99 -17.71
N LEU A 342 -22.36 -21.66 -18.16
CA LEU A 342 -20.99 -21.32 -17.83
C LEU A 342 -20.29 -20.73 -19.05
N THR A 343 -19.28 -19.90 -18.83
CA THR A 343 -18.42 -19.40 -19.90
C THR A 343 -17.25 -20.35 -20.15
N LYS A 344 -16.68 -20.27 -21.36
CA LYS A 344 -15.46 -21.00 -21.69
C LYS A 344 -14.29 -20.43 -20.87
N LEU A 345 -13.52 -21.31 -20.23
CA LEU A 345 -12.25 -20.95 -19.59
C LEU A 345 -11.11 -21.06 -20.59
N THR A 346 -10.16 -20.13 -20.53
CA THR A 346 -8.93 -20.16 -21.33
C THR A 346 -7.80 -20.71 -20.45
N ALA A 347 -7.36 -21.94 -20.72
CA ALA A 347 -6.22 -22.60 -20.07
C ALA A 347 -6.25 -22.62 -18.51
N PRO A 348 -7.33 -23.10 -17.85
CA PRO A 348 -7.34 -23.23 -16.41
C PRO A 348 -6.30 -24.26 -15.93
N THR A 349 -5.50 -23.92 -14.92
CA THR A 349 -4.44 -24.79 -14.37
C THR A 349 -4.72 -25.25 -12.94
N ALA A 350 -5.61 -24.57 -12.21
CA ALA A 350 -5.97 -24.92 -10.84
C ALA A 350 -7.42 -24.52 -10.52
N ALA A 351 -8.09 -25.31 -9.68
CA ALA A 351 -9.39 -25.00 -9.11
C ALA A 351 -9.44 -25.41 -7.63
N THR A 352 -10.19 -24.63 -6.86
CA THR A 352 -10.51 -24.93 -5.46
C THR A 352 -11.98 -25.28 -5.35
N TRP A 353 -12.27 -26.34 -4.59
CA TRP A 353 -13.64 -26.74 -4.25
C TRP A 353 -13.75 -26.80 -2.73
N THR A 354 -14.71 -26.05 -2.19
CA THR A 354 -14.95 -25.98 -0.76
C THR A 354 -16.44 -26.10 -0.49
N THR A 355 -16.78 -26.76 0.61
CA THR A 355 -18.14 -26.82 1.15
C THR A 355 -18.08 -26.52 2.63
N ASP A 356 -19.23 -26.26 3.26
CA ASP A 356 -19.34 -26.33 4.71
C ASP A 356 -18.97 -27.74 5.20
N LYS A 357 -18.44 -27.82 6.42
CA LYS A 357 -18.10 -29.10 7.07
C LYS A 357 -19.36 -29.71 7.67
N VAL A 358 -19.65 -30.96 7.31
CA VAL A 358 -20.70 -31.76 7.96
C VAL A 358 -20.04 -32.96 8.61
N ASN A 359 -20.18 -33.11 9.94
CA ASN A 359 -19.61 -34.24 10.69
C ASN A 359 -18.11 -34.51 10.41
N ASN A 360 -17.30 -33.46 10.31
CA ASN A 360 -15.87 -33.53 9.96
C ASN A 360 -15.53 -34.04 8.54
N VAL A 361 -16.52 -34.21 7.66
CA VAL A 361 -16.30 -34.52 6.24
C VAL A 361 -16.07 -33.21 5.47
N ASN A 362 -14.98 -33.15 4.70
CA ASN A 362 -14.62 -32.01 3.84
C ASN A 362 -13.87 -32.49 2.58
N PRO A 363 -14.37 -32.20 1.37
CA PRO A 363 -15.67 -31.58 1.09
C PRO A 363 -16.82 -32.50 1.49
N ALA A 364 -17.94 -31.92 1.94
CA ALA A 364 -19.14 -32.65 2.35
C ALA A 364 -19.86 -33.33 1.16
N PHE A 365 -19.69 -32.77 -0.04
CA PHE A 365 -20.17 -33.34 -1.31
C PHE A 365 -19.29 -32.86 -2.47
N ASN A 366 -19.37 -33.54 -3.61
CA ASN A 366 -18.75 -33.10 -4.85
C ASN A 366 -19.81 -32.47 -5.75
N ALA A 367 -19.43 -31.58 -6.66
CA ALA A 367 -20.30 -31.11 -7.72
C ALA A 367 -19.94 -31.83 -9.04
N ILE A 368 -20.97 -32.26 -9.76
CA ILE A 368 -20.88 -32.96 -11.03
C ILE A 368 -21.54 -32.11 -12.10
N PHE A 369 -20.76 -31.74 -13.11
CA PHE A 369 -21.16 -30.86 -14.19
C PHE A 369 -21.38 -31.71 -15.45
N VAL A 370 -22.56 -31.56 -16.05
CA VAL A 370 -22.97 -32.35 -17.21
C VAL A 370 -23.41 -31.49 -18.37
N ASP A 371 -23.30 -32.04 -19.58
CA ASP A 371 -23.86 -31.43 -20.78
C ASP A 371 -25.40 -31.55 -20.83
N ALA A 372 -26.01 -31.04 -21.90
CA ALA A 372 -27.46 -31.12 -22.11
C ALA A 372 -28.01 -32.56 -22.14
N ASN A 373 -27.16 -33.53 -22.51
CA ASN A 373 -27.46 -34.96 -22.61
C ASN A 373 -27.15 -35.73 -21.31
N ASN A 374 -26.72 -35.04 -20.26
CA ASN A 374 -26.28 -35.59 -18.97
C ASN A 374 -24.96 -36.37 -19.01
N ASN A 375 -24.10 -36.16 -20.00
CA ASN A 375 -22.74 -36.70 -19.98
C ASN A 375 -21.90 -35.89 -19.00
N VAL A 376 -21.13 -36.57 -18.13
CA VAL A 376 -20.23 -35.92 -17.17
C VAL A 376 -19.08 -35.26 -17.91
N LEU A 377 -18.95 -33.95 -17.74
CA LEU A 377 -17.85 -33.15 -18.28
C LEU A 377 -16.80 -32.84 -17.22
N TYR A 378 -17.21 -32.65 -15.97
CA TYR A 378 -16.31 -32.27 -14.88
C TYR A 378 -16.85 -32.73 -13.52
N ASN A 379 -15.94 -33.03 -12.60
CA ASN A 379 -16.26 -33.49 -11.25
C ASN A 379 -15.25 -32.91 -10.24
N THR A 380 -15.76 -32.26 -9.20
CA THR A 380 -14.90 -31.63 -8.18
C THR A 380 -14.19 -32.60 -7.25
N ALA A 381 -14.46 -33.91 -7.35
CA ALA A 381 -13.63 -34.95 -6.74
C ALA A 381 -12.20 -34.95 -7.31
N ALA A 382 -12.03 -34.48 -8.55
CA ALA A 382 -10.75 -34.26 -9.21
C ALA A 382 -10.71 -32.84 -9.79
N PRO A 383 -10.59 -31.80 -8.94
CA PRO A 383 -10.89 -30.43 -9.34
C PRO A 383 -9.91 -29.88 -10.40
N ASN A 384 -8.73 -30.47 -10.55
CA ASN A 384 -7.73 -30.02 -11.52
C ASN A 384 -7.79 -30.80 -12.86
N THR A 385 -8.83 -31.60 -13.09
CA THR A 385 -9.06 -32.30 -14.37
C THR A 385 -10.11 -31.57 -15.18
N PHE A 386 -9.71 -30.49 -15.85
CA PHE A 386 -10.63 -29.61 -16.55
C PHE A 386 -11.16 -30.20 -17.87
N PRO A 387 -12.46 -30.02 -18.19
CA PRO A 387 -12.97 -30.26 -19.53
C PRO A 387 -12.37 -29.25 -20.51
N ALA A 388 -12.31 -29.63 -21.79
CA ALA A 388 -11.87 -28.74 -22.85
C ALA A 388 -12.76 -27.50 -23.03
N ASP A 389 -14.02 -27.55 -22.57
CA ASP A 389 -14.97 -26.46 -22.77
C ASP A 389 -16.10 -26.45 -21.73
N PHE A 390 -16.00 -25.56 -20.73
CA PHE A 390 -17.05 -25.35 -19.72
C PHE A 390 -18.33 -24.75 -20.30
N SER A 391 -18.30 -24.10 -21.47
CA SER A 391 -19.52 -23.56 -22.08
C SER A 391 -20.51 -24.64 -22.54
N LYS A 392 -20.07 -25.91 -22.57
CA LYS A 392 -20.92 -27.07 -22.88
C LYS A 392 -21.67 -27.60 -21.66
N VAL A 393 -21.36 -27.14 -20.46
CA VAL A 393 -22.10 -27.52 -19.26
C VAL A 393 -23.47 -26.89 -19.32
N ALA A 394 -24.50 -27.73 -19.17
CA ALA A 394 -25.90 -27.30 -19.14
C ALA A 394 -26.54 -27.50 -17.76
N LYS A 395 -26.02 -28.45 -16.94
CA LYS A 395 -26.58 -28.75 -15.62
C LYS A 395 -25.49 -29.11 -14.62
N VAL A 396 -25.76 -28.88 -13.34
CA VAL A 396 -24.93 -29.30 -12.20
C VAL A 396 -25.79 -30.06 -11.18
N TYR A 397 -25.20 -31.03 -10.51
CA TYR A 397 -25.78 -31.69 -9.34
C TYR A 397 -24.67 -32.05 -8.35
N THR A 398 -25.04 -32.55 -7.17
CA THR A 398 -24.13 -32.92 -6.08
C THR A 398 -24.30 -34.36 -5.65
#